data_AF-A0A1Y3B7I9-F1
#
_entry.id   AF-A0A1Y3B7I9-F1
#
_cell.length_a   1.000
_cell.length_b   1.000
_cell.length_c   1.000
_cell.angle_alpha   90.00
_cell.angle_beta   90.00
_cell.angle_gamma   90.00
#
_symmetry.space_group_name_H-M   'P 1'
#
loop_
_entity.id
_entity.type
_entity.pdbx_description
1 polymer ?
#
loop_
_entity_poly.entity_id
_entity_poly.type
_entity_poly.pdbx_seq_one_letter_code
_entity_poly.pdbx_strand_id
1 'polypeptide(L)'
;ILTILFALNYFGLFDRIDISCGQSPYQYGNRTVVYRIDYGKYSDSSTLFTEICSIFPTDFRKKYSTFGIYIERDQMNEMDLNRFIPPERLDSCEWIFMIGAIINDDSIIRHPFIRSMLMEKGYRYAQLPEQVDRVVFTKFPYRGIMSVVIGSRRVYSAIDSFVQVWFLFHR
;
A
#
# COMPACT_ATOMS: atom_id res chain seq x y z
N ILE A 1 7.51 -23.05 23.85
CA ILE A 1 7.56 -21.61 24.23
C ILE A 1 8.73 -20.90 23.54
N LEU A 2 9.98 -21.32 23.73
CA LEU A 2 11.16 -20.72 23.07
C LEU A 2 11.03 -20.61 21.54
N THR A 3 10.57 -21.66 20.87
CA THR A 3 10.34 -21.64 19.41
C THR A 3 9.33 -20.58 18.98
N ILE A 4 8.27 -20.38 19.78
CA ILE A 4 7.24 -19.37 19.52
C ILE A 4 7.83 -17.98 19.71
N LEU A 5 8.56 -17.74 20.80
CA LEU A 5 9.23 -16.46 21.04
C LEU A 5 10.24 -16.12 19.95
N PHE A 6 11.03 -17.11 19.52
CA PHE A 6 11.97 -16.94 18.41
C PHE A 6 11.25 -16.63 17.10
N ALA A 7 10.15 -17.32 16.79
CA ALA A 7 9.35 -17.04 15.60
C ALA A 7 8.73 -15.63 15.65
N LEU A 8 8.18 -15.22 16.79
CA LEU A 8 7.61 -13.87 16.97
C LEU A 8 8.67 -12.78 16.81
N ASN A 9 9.86 -13.00 17.36
CA ASN A 9 11.01 -12.12 17.15
C ASN A 9 11.40 -12.07 15.66
N TYR A 10 11.50 -13.24 15.02
CA TYR A 10 11.80 -13.34 13.61
C TYR A 10 10.77 -12.59 12.75
N PHE A 11 9.48 -12.59 13.08
CA PHE A 11 8.50 -11.83 12.32
C PHE A 11 8.42 -10.34 12.67
N GLY A 12 9.20 -9.87 13.64
CA GLY A 12 9.33 -8.46 14.01
C GLY A 12 8.46 -8.01 15.19
N LEU A 13 7.92 -8.93 16.00
CA LEU A 13 7.08 -8.56 17.16
C LEU A 13 7.85 -7.71 18.19
N PHE A 14 9.15 -7.96 18.35
CA PHE A 14 10.00 -7.24 19.30
C PHE A 14 10.90 -6.20 18.62
N ASP A 15 10.79 -6.04 17.30
CA ASP A 15 11.56 -5.02 16.59
C ASP A 15 11.09 -3.62 17.03
N ARG A 16 12.06 -2.72 17.16
CA ARG A 16 11.80 -1.30 17.43
C ARG A 16 11.25 -0.64 16.17
N ILE A 17 10.30 0.27 16.36
CA ILE A 17 9.68 1.04 15.28
C ILE A 17 10.23 2.45 15.39
N ASP A 18 11.25 2.72 14.57
CA ASP A 18 11.87 4.04 14.50
C ASP A 18 11.19 4.84 13.41
N ILE A 19 10.46 5.89 13.82
CA ILE A 19 9.74 6.78 12.91
C ILE A 19 10.66 7.93 12.55
N SER A 20 10.81 8.17 11.25
CA SER A 20 11.60 9.24 10.69
C SER A 20 10.69 10.22 9.94
N CYS A 21 11.05 11.50 9.97
CA CYS A 21 10.42 12.55 9.17
C CYS A 21 11.50 13.23 8.34
N GLY A 22 11.29 13.36 7.03
CA GLY A 22 12.25 13.99 6.15
C GLY A 22 12.02 13.67 4.68
N GLN A 23 13.09 13.66 3.91
CA GLN A 23 13.03 13.24 2.51
C GLN A 23 12.64 11.76 2.43
N SER A 24 11.82 11.45 1.43
CA SER A 24 11.36 10.10 1.22
C SER A 24 12.52 9.16 0.88
N PRO A 25 12.58 7.97 1.51
CA PRO A 25 13.49 6.92 1.07
C PRO A 25 13.12 6.38 -0.31
N TYR A 26 11.89 6.68 -0.78
CA TYR A 26 11.41 6.31 -2.10
C TYR A 26 11.56 7.49 -3.07
N GLN A 27 12.20 7.23 -4.21
CA GLN A 27 12.30 8.22 -5.28
C GLN A 27 10.96 8.27 -6.03
N TYR A 28 10.17 9.33 -5.79
CA TYR A 28 8.88 9.53 -6.45
C TYR A 28 9.00 9.98 -7.93
N GLY A 29 10.14 10.55 -8.31
CA GLY A 29 10.41 11.28 -9.56
C GLY A 29 9.71 10.76 -10.82
N ASN A 30 8.53 11.34 -11.12
CA ASN A 30 7.70 11.07 -12.30
C ASN A 30 7.52 9.58 -12.63
N ARG A 31 7.52 8.72 -11.61
CA ARG A 31 7.30 7.29 -11.81
C ARG A 31 5.84 7.04 -12.15
N THR A 32 5.63 6.18 -13.14
CA THR A 32 4.28 5.73 -13.47
C THR A 32 3.78 4.74 -12.44
N VAL A 33 2.55 4.95 -12.01
CA VAL A 33 1.81 4.06 -11.15
C VAL A 33 0.68 3.47 -11.94
N VAL A 34 0.59 2.14 -11.89
CA VAL A 34 -0.58 1.42 -12.37
C VAL A 34 -1.35 0.88 -11.18
N TYR A 35 -2.65 1.13 -11.15
CA TYR A 35 -3.46 0.84 -9.97
C TYR A 35 -4.90 0.48 -10.33
N ARG A 36 -5.54 -0.29 -9.46
CA ARG A 36 -6.98 -0.55 -9.47
C ARG A 36 -7.55 -0.28 -8.10
N ILE A 37 -8.72 0.37 -8.07
CA ILE A 37 -9.50 0.61 -6.86
C ILE A 37 -10.61 -0.45 -6.82
N ASP A 38 -10.82 -1.06 -5.66
CA ASP A 38 -11.92 -1.99 -5.42
C ASP A 38 -12.43 -1.84 -3.98
N TYR A 39 -13.55 -2.51 -3.70
CA TYR A 39 -14.34 -2.35 -2.49
C TYR A 39 -14.77 -3.72 -1.96
N GLY A 40 -14.66 -3.93 -0.66
CA GLY A 40 -15.10 -5.19 -0.05
C GLY A 40 -14.48 -5.41 1.32
N LYS A 41 -14.09 -6.65 1.60
CA LYS A 41 -13.38 -7.04 2.81
C LYS A 41 -11.88 -6.86 2.62
N TYR A 42 -11.15 -6.70 3.72
CA TYR A 42 -9.68 -6.59 3.67
C TYR A 42 -9.03 -7.77 2.94
N SER A 43 -9.56 -8.99 3.12
CA SER A 43 -9.09 -10.21 2.47
C SER A 43 -9.10 -10.14 0.94
N ASP A 44 -10.04 -9.39 0.37
CA ASP A 44 -10.28 -9.35 -1.08
C ASP A 44 -9.13 -8.65 -1.82
N SER A 45 -8.38 -7.79 -1.12
CA SER A 45 -7.18 -7.12 -1.65
C SER A 45 -6.07 -8.10 -2.07
N SER A 46 -6.01 -9.28 -1.47
CA SER A 46 -5.01 -10.31 -1.81
C SER A 46 -5.19 -10.85 -3.23
N THR A 47 -6.45 -10.91 -3.69
CA THR A 47 -6.78 -11.33 -5.05
C THR A 47 -6.24 -10.33 -6.07
N LEU A 48 -6.35 -9.02 -5.79
CA LEU A 48 -5.76 -7.98 -6.65
C LEU A 48 -4.24 -8.04 -6.67
N PHE A 49 -3.59 -8.27 -5.53
CA PHE A 49 -2.14 -8.46 -5.50
C PHE A 49 -1.70 -9.66 -6.33
N THR A 50 -2.43 -10.77 -6.25
CA THR A 50 -2.13 -11.97 -7.02
C THR A 50 -2.31 -11.72 -8.52
N GLU A 51 -3.39 -11.03 -8.89
CA GLU A 51 -3.69 -10.67 -10.27
C GLU A 51 -2.63 -9.73 -10.88
N ILE A 52 -2.29 -8.62 -10.21
CA ILE A 52 -1.29 -7.71 -10.76
C ILE A 52 0.09 -8.38 -10.87
N CYS A 53 0.45 -9.25 -9.92
CA CYS A 53 1.69 -10.01 -9.98
C CYS A 53 1.70 -11.05 -11.11
N SER A 54 0.54 -11.57 -11.54
CA SER A 54 0.47 -12.54 -12.63
C SER A 54 0.49 -11.89 -14.01
N ILE A 55 0.07 -10.63 -14.11
CA ILE A 55 0.15 -9.83 -15.34
C ILE A 55 1.60 -9.48 -15.68
N PHE A 56 2.43 -9.23 -14.66
CA PHE A 56 3.85 -8.93 -14.86
C PHE A 56 4.70 -10.21 -14.96
N PRO A 57 5.46 -10.40 -16.05
CA PRO A 57 6.42 -11.49 -16.16
C PRO A 57 7.42 -11.51 -14.99
N THR A 58 7.82 -12.72 -14.58
CA THR A 58 8.80 -12.94 -13.49
C THR A 58 10.11 -12.17 -13.72
N ASP A 59 10.54 -12.03 -14.97
CA ASP A 59 11.76 -11.31 -15.36
C ASP A 59 11.68 -9.80 -15.06
N PHE A 60 10.46 -9.26 -14.89
CA PHE A 60 10.22 -7.87 -14.55
C PHE A 60 10.07 -7.62 -13.05
N ARG A 61 10.22 -8.63 -12.20
CA ARG A 61 10.01 -8.49 -10.74
C ARG A 61 10.87 -7.40 -10.08
N LYS A 62 12.05 -7.08 -10.64
CA LYS A 62 12.92 -6.00 -10.14
C LYS A 62 12.56 -4.61 -10.70
N LYS A 63 11.71 -4.57 -11.72
CA LYS A 63 11.35 -3.37 -12.48
C LYS A 63 10.09 -2.67 -11.97
N TYR A 64 9.42 -3.26 -10.98
CA TYR A 64 8.27 -2.65 -10.32
C TYR A 64 8.28 -2.95 -8.83
N SER A 65 7.47 -2.23 -8.08
CA SER A 65 7.21 -2.50 -6.66
C SER A 65 5.72 -2.37 -6.41
N THR A 66 5.11 -3.44 -5.87
CA THR A 66 3.67 -3.42 -5.57
C THR A 66 3.38 -2.62 -4.31
N PHE A 67 2.20 -2.04 -4.25
CA PHE A 67 1.71 -1.30 -3.09
C PHE A 67 0.21 -1.53 -2.89
N GLY A 68 -0.24 -1.27 -1.68
CA GLY A 68 -1.66 -1.23 -1.32
C GLY A 68 -1.93 -0.03 -0.44
N ILE A 69 -2.98 0.71 -0.76
CA ILE A 69 -3.54 1.78 0.08
C ILE A 69 -4.89 1.30 0.55
N TYR A 70 -5.18 1.47 1.84
CA TYR A 70 -6.37 0.95 2.50
C TYR A 70 -7.04 2.06 3.28
N ILE A 71 -8.35 2.17 3.12
CA ILE A 71 -9.20 3.08 3.88
C ILE A 71 -10.34 2.25 4.45
N GLU A 72 -10.50 2.29 5.77
CA GLU A 72 -11.61 1.66 6.46
C GLU A 72 -12.86 2.54 6.32
N ARG A 73 -14.00 1.94 5.96
CA ARG A 73 -15.24 2.66 5.72
C ARG A 73 -15.62 3.56 6.90
N ASP A 74 -15.50 3.02 8.11
CA ASP A 74 -15.96 3.68 9.33
C ASP A 74 -15.07 4.89 9.72
N GLN A 75 -13.92 5.08 9.07
CA GLN A 75 -13.07 6.27 9.22
C GLN A 75 -13.43 7.40 8.25
N MET A 76 -14.36 7.17 7.32
CA MET A 76 -14.76 8.15 6.32
C MET A 76 -16.01 8.90 6.76
N ASN A 77 -16.09 10.18 6.38
CA ASN A 77 -17.31 10.95 6.56
C ASN A 77 -18.37 10.55 5.50
N GLU A 78 -19.62 10.89 5.76
CA GLU A 78 -20.76 10.54 4.90
C GLU A 78 -20.64 11.12 3.47
N MET A 79 -20.01 12.29 3.33
CA MET A 79 -19.78 12.92 2.02
C MET A 79 -18.79 12.10 1.18
N ASP A 80 -17.68 11.67 1.79
CA ASP A 80 -16.66 10.86 1.15
C ASP A 80 -17.20 9.44 0.86
N LEU A 81 -18.01 8.87 1.76
CA LEU A 81 -18.67 7.58 1.52
C LEU A 81 -19.52 7.60 0.25
N ASN A 82 -20.40 8.58 0.10
CA ASN A 82 -21.25 8.73 -1.09
C ASN A 82 -20.47 9.10 -2.35
N ARG A 83 -19.26 9.65 -2.21
CA ARG A 83 -18.39 10.03 -3.33
C ARG A 83 -17.54 8.86 -3.83
N PHE A 84 -17.00 8.06 -2.91
CA PHE A 84 -16.03 7.02 -3.24
C PHE A 84 -16.65 5.63 -3.36
N ILE A 85 -17.75 5.33 -2.65
CA ILE A 85 -18.37 4.01 -2.67
C ILE A 85 -19.64 4.05 -3.54
N PRO A 86 -19.76 3.18 -4.56
CA PRO A 86 -21.01 3.03 -5.30
C PRO A 86 -22.17 2.63 -4.36
N PRO A 87 -23.38 3.17 -4.54
CA PRO A 87 -24.52 2.88 -3.67
C PRO A 87 -24.82 1.38 -3.55
N GLU A 88 -24.57 0.61 -4.61
CA GLU A 88 -24.84 -0.83 -4.65
C GLU A 88 -23.88 -1.64 -3.76
N ARG A 89 -22.75 -1.06 -3.36
CA ARG A 89 -21.73 -1.70 -2.52
C ARG A 89 -21.65 -1.13 -1.10
N LEU A 90 -22.41 -0.09 -0.78
CA LEU A 90 -22.31 0.61 0.50
C LEU A 90 -22.55 -0.30 1.71
N ASP A 91 -23.52 -1.21 1.61
CA ASP A 91 -23.90 -2.12 2.69
C ASP A 91 -22.90 -3.26 2.93
N SER A 92 -22.11 -3.62 1.91
CA SER A 92 -21.17 -4.76 1.95
C SER A 92 -19.69 -4.36 1.95
N CYS A 93 -19.41 -3.06 1.86
CA CYS A 93 -18.05 -2.52 1.85
C CYS A 93 -17.57 -2.28 3.28
N GLU A 94 -16.49 -2.94 3.69
CA GLU A 94 -15.78 -2.65 4.94
C GLU A 94 -14.53 -1.81 4.65
N TRP A 95 -13.90 -2.03 3.50
CA TRP A 95 -12.66 -1.42 3.09
C TRP A 95 -12.73 -0.93 1.63
N ILE A 96 -12.19 0.27 1.40
CA ILE A 96 -11.78 0.72 0.08
C ILE A 96 -10.29 0.49 -0.02
N PHE A 97 -9.85 -0.17 -1.09
CA PHE A 97 -8.43 -0.38 -1.30
C PHE A 97 -8.01 -0.09 -2.73
N MET A 98 -6.82 0.50 -2.85
CA MET A 98 -6.13 0.74 -4.09
C MET A 98 -4.89 -0.15 -4.14
N ILE A 99 -4.90 -1.13 -5.02
CA ILE A 99 -3.77 -2.04 -5.23
C ILE A 99 -3.11 -1.72 -6.56
N GLY A 100 -1.79 -1.69 -6.57
CA GLY A 100 -1.06 -1.29 -7.75
C GLY A 100 0.40 -1.66 -7.73
N ALA A 101 1.10 -1.19 -8.75
CA ALA A 101 2.54 -1.25 -8.86
C ALA A 101 3.09 0.12 -9.26
N ILE A 102 4.16 0.52 -8.59
CA ILE A 102 5.00 1.63 -9.02
C ILE A 102 6.03 1.07 -10.00
N ILE A 103 6.06 1.65 -11.19
CA ILE A 103 6.92 1.22 -12.29
C ILE A 103 8.26 1.97 -12.16
N ASN A 104 9.35 1.20 -12.09
CA ASN A 104 10.70 1.74 -12.03
C ASN A 104 11.35 1.78 -13.43
N ASP A 105 10.84 0.97 -14.36
CA ASP A 105 11.31 0.88 -15.74
C ASP A 105 10.10 0.82 -16.68
N ASP A 106 9.93 1.90 -17.44
CA ASP A 106 8.82 2.08 -18.38
C ASP A 106 8.74 1.02 -19.49
N SER A 107 9.79 0.23 -19.71
CA SER A 107 9.74 -0.87 -20.70
C SER A 107 8.60 -1.85 -20.42
N ILE A 108 8.21 -2.03 -19.15
CA ILE A 108 7.08 -2.91 -18.77
C ILE A 108 5.77 -2.40 -19.37
N ILE A 109 5.46 -1.12 -19.15
CA ILE A 109 4.18 -0.52 -19.56
C ILE A 109 4.13 -0.20 -21.06
N ARG A 110 5.30 -0.08 -21.71
CA ARG A 110 5.40 0.06 -23.16
C ARG A 110 5.14 -1.26 -23.89
N HIS A 111 5.22 -2.40 -23.20
CA HIS A 111 4.91 -3.69 -23.81
C HIS A 111 3.41 -3.79 -24.15
N PRO A 112 3.02 -3.92 -25.43
CA PRO A 112 1.62 -3.81 -25.86
C PRO A 112 0.69 -4.82 -25.16
N PHE A 113 1.13 -6.08 -25.02
CA PHE A 113 0.35 -7.13 -24.38
C PHE A 113 0.06 -6.85 -22.90
N ILE A 114 1.05 -6.34 -22.16
CA ILE A 114 0.92 -6.05 -20.72
C ILE A 114 -0.02 -4.86 -20.54
N ARG A 115 0.18 -3.81 -21.36
CA ARG A 115 -0.68 -2.63 -21.32
C ARG A 115 -2.14 -2.96 -21.60
N SER A 116 -2.41 -3.77 -22.63
CA SER A 116 -3.76 -4.21 -22.98
C SER A 116 -4.39 -5.04 -21.87
N MET A 117 -3.65 -6.00 -21.29
CA MET A 117 -4.14 -6.84 -20.19
C MET A 117 -4.47 -6.02 -18.94
N LEU A 118 -3.62 -5.04 -18.59
CA LEU A 118 -3.89 -4.11 -17.49
C LEU A 118 -5.17 -3.30 -17.73
N MET A 119 -5.36 -2.77 -18.94
CA MET A 119 -6.56 -2.01 -19.29
C MET A 119 -7.83 -2.87 -19.26
N GLU A 120 -7.77 -4.08 -19.82
CA GLU A 120 -8.89 -5.04 -19.81
C GLU A 120 -9.31 -5.40 -18.38
N LYS A 121 -8.34 -5.55 -17.48
CA LYS A 121 -8.55 -5.84 -16.05
C LYS A 121 -8.93 -4.61 -15.21
N GLY A 122 -9.13 -3.45 -15.85
CA GLY A 122 -9.60 -2.22 -15.20
C GLY A 122 -8.53 -1.43 -14.45
N TYR A 123 -7.24 -1.70 -14.69
CA TYR A 123 -6.16 -0.89 -14.13
C TYR A 123 -6.06 0.46 -14.84
N ARG A 124 -5.75 1.49 -14.05
CA ARG A 124 -5.55 2.88 -14.47
C ARG A 124 -4.10 3.28 -14.27
N TYR A 125 -3.67 4.31 -14.99
CA TYR A 125 -2.33 4.86 -14.91
C TYR A 125 -2.37 6.26 -14.32
N ALA A 126 -1.43 6.56 -13.43
CA ALA A 126 -1.18 7.89 -12.90
C ALA A 126 0.32 8.14 -12.84
N GLN A 127 0.72 9.41 -12.74
CA GLN A 127 2.11 9.78 -12.48
C GLN A 127 2.23 10.23 -11.03
N LEU A 128 3.26 9.74 -10.35
CA LEU A 128 3.64 10.26 -9.03
C LEU A 128 4.18 11.68 -9.17
N PRO A 129 3.96 12.54 -8.15
CA PRO A 129 4.50 13.89 -8.15
C PRO A 129 6.03 13.86 -8.24
N GLU A 130 6.59 14.86 -8.91
CA GLU A 130 8.04 14.98 -9.12
C GLU A 130 8.78 15.14 -7.78
N GLN A 131 8.18 15.89 -6.85
CA GLN A 131 8.74 16.18 -5.53
C GLN A 131 7.70 15.94 -4.44
N VAL A 132 8.17 15.40 -3.32
CA VAL A 132 7.40 15.28 -2.07
C VAL A 132 8.28 15.85 -0.97
N ASP A 133 7.86 16.97 -0.40
CA ASP A 133 8.72 17.79 0.47
C ASP A 133 9.12 17.07 1.76
N ARG A 134 8.14 16.45 2.43
CA ARG A 134 8.34 15.74 3.71
C ARG A 134 7.40 14.56 3.81
N VAL A 135 7.96 13.41 4.16
CA VAL A 135 7.17 12.21 4.49
C VAL A 135 7.53 11.73 5.88
N VAL A 136 6.52 11.21 6.58
CA VAL A 136 6.70 10.41 7.80
C VAL A 136 6.78 8.96 7.35
N PHE A 137 7.86 8.28 7.69
CA PHE A 137 8.07 6.90 7.27
C PHE A 137 8.80 6.10 8.34
N THR A 138 8.68 4.79 8.25
CA THR A 138 9.46 3.84 9.03
C THR A 138 9.80 2.62 8.17
N LYS A 139 10.73 1.80 8.63
CA LYS A 139 11.09 0.53 8.01
C LYS A 139 10.72 -0.59 8.98
N PHE A 140 10.03 -1.59 8.47
CA PHE A 140 9.64 -2.77 9.24
C PHE A 140 10.04 -4.03 8.47
N PRO A 141 10.50 -5.11 9.15
CA PRO A 141 10.87 -6.34 8.46
C PRO A 141 9.69 -6.94 7.69
N TYR A 142 9.97 -7.47 6.50
CA TYR A 142 9.01 -8.23 5.71
C TYR A 142 9.53 -9.66 5.53
N ARG A 143 9.12 -10.57 6.42
CA ARG A 143 9.56 -11.98 6.45
C ARG A 143 8.42 -12.98 6.25
N GLY A 144 7.21 -12.50 5.97
CA GLY A 144 6.02 -13.33 5.73
C GLY A 144 4.74 -12.62 6.16
N ILE A 145 3.60 -13.33 6.06
CA ILE A 145 2.28 -12.76 6.39
C ILE A 145 2.18 -12.28 7.84
N MET A 146 2.85 -12.98 8.77
CA MET A 146 2.90 -12.58 10.17
C MET A 146 3.58 -11.21 10.36
N SER A 147 4.61 -10.89 9.58
CA SER A 147 5.22 -9.56 9.61
C SER A 147 4.26 -8.48 9.12
N VAL A 148 3.40 -8.78 8.14
CA VAL A 148 2.38 -7.84 7.67
C VAL A 148 1.34 -7.57 8.76
N VAL A 149 0.86 -8.61 9.45
CA VAL A 149 -0.13 -8.48 10.54
C VAL A 149 0.45 -7.74 11.74
N ILE A 150 1.68 -8.05 12.14
CA ILE A 150 2.37 -7.37 13.24
C ILE A 150 2.66 -5.91 12.85
N GLY A 151 3.19 -5.71 11.65
CA GLY A 151 3.50 -4.39 11.11
C GLY A 151 2.26 -3.51 11.03
N SER A 152 1.14 -3.99 10.47
CA SER A 152 -0.08 -3.19 10.35
C SER A 152 -0.63 -2.74 11.70
N ARG A 153 -0.53 -3.55 12.76
CA ARG A 153 -0.99 -3.11 14.09
C ARG A 153 -0.02 -2.16 14.77
N ARG A 154 1.27 -2.49 14.76
CA ARG A 154 2.27 -1.73 15.54
C ARG A 154 2.75 -0.47 14.83
N VAL A 155 2.99 -0.53 13.52
CA VAL A 155 3.53 0.59 12.74
C VAL A 155 2.52 1.70 12.61
N TYR A 156 1.27 1.40 12.22
CA TYR A 156 0.26 2.45 12.07
C TYR A 156 -0.08 3.12 13.40
N SER A 157 -0.18 2.37 14.49
CA SER A 157 -0.38 2.94 15.84
C SER A 157 0.77 3.86 16.27
N ALA A 158 2.01 3.47 15.98
CA ALA A 158 3.18 4.30 16.28
C ALA A 158 3.21 5.57 15.41
N ILE A 159 2.91 5.45 14.11
CA ILE A 159 2.84 6.61 13.19
C ILE A 159 1.76 7.58 13.62
N ASP A 160 0.56 7.11 13.96
CA ASP A 160 -0.53 7.97 14.43
C ASP A 160 -0.14 8.75 15.69
N SER A 161 0.45 8.06 16.68
CA SER A 161 0.96 8.69 17.90
C SER A 161 2.03 9.75 17.58
N PHE A 162 2.95 9.46 16.66
CA PHE A 162 3.98 10.40 16.24
C PHE A 162 3.40 11.63 15.54
N VAL A 163 2.47 11.43 14.61
CA VAL A 163 1.84 12.51 13.84
C VAL A 163 1.04 13.44 14.76
N GLN A 164 0.28 12.89 15.71
CA GLN A 164 -0.45 13.69 16.70
C GLN A 164 0.49 14.57 17.54
N VAL A 165 1.58 14.00 18.05
CA VAL A 165 2.58 14.75 18.82
C VAL A 165 3.27 15.80 17.94
N TRP A 166 3.67 15.43 16.73
CA TRP A 166 4.38 16.34 15.83
C TRP A 166 3.54 17.58 15.50
N PHE A 167 2.24 17.40 15.21
CA PHE A 167 1.32 18.51 14.98
C PHE A 167 1.12 19.40 16.21
N LEU A 168 1.16 18.86 17.43
CA LEU A 168 1.05 19.67 18.65
C LEU A 168 2.24 20.61 18.85
N PHE A 169 3.44 20.19 18.44
CA PHE A 169 4.67 20.97 18.64
C PHE A 169 5.04 21.91 17.48
N HIS A 170 4.46 21.73 16.30
CA HIS A 170 4.76 22.52 15.08
C HIS A 170 3.56 23.33 14.58
N ARG A 171 2.63 23.68 15.46
CA ARG A 171 1.52 24.60 15.22
C ARG A 171 1.85 25.99 15.71
#